data_AF-A0A196SBP4-F1
#
_entry.id   AF-A0A196SBP4-F1
#
_cell.length_a   1.000
_cell.length_b   1.000
_cell.length_c   1.000
_cell.angle_alpha   90.00
_cell.angle_beta   90.00
_cell.angle_gamma   90.00
#
_symmetry.space_group_name_H-M   'P 1'
#
loop_
_entity.id
_entity.type
_entity.pdbx_description
1 polymer ?
#
loop_
_entity_poly.entity_id
_entity_poly.type
_entity_poly.pdbx_seq_one_letter_code
_entity_poly.pdbx_strand_id
1 'polypeptide(L)'
;MTPTPTPTPFIPNYECWSTEHVPLDIEEIIVPDYTCNGTDDRLDVQKYKKLRKLIVGDHSYVNLKVVNLTGMQNLETVEIGESSFMRDEFLHDWLERAFYLVDCPMVTELKIGENSLRDYSHFIIKNCSSLQTITTDRASVMASNKIEFEDLPELVSINLGYWTFAAVFYEDDESNTLIMKNLPKLVSMKVDYHDPNLPGSAFFYIHNVVLQNIPNLHNLTLNPTSLKQVYTFVTDCNIGKLLDCFKLELRSKCYGPTWHFLVDGTAAPTGWNTVQGAQNWLSSKAGFLPPTEGITSYYYTRFNGADANSYALMDVIMKVYAGAVAYLNGREIRRVNLPEGEIDATTLATAVMEDNPEISTSVRVRDGWLNEGENILAFEMHSNEMREHPNHFGGSIRYIASGTNLITDGTGTTVPLKPGKEGTAQLFDGKVDTKLCVGKGGKVNVTATWTYKSDRRVIVNNYGLTSANDCNNRHPSGWEFVASNDGKTWDVLDVRSGEFFTAPRQEKTFDIENSKPYNIYQYNFYEFKNPAFSSGANPGCTTKDFQLSKVILSVYDRVYSTDATEEL
;
A
#
# COMPACT_ATOMS: atom_id res chain seq x y z
N MET A 1 -72.63 -5.42 45.70
CA MET A 1 -71.91 -4.57 44.74
C MET A 1 -71.39 -5.49 43.65
N THR A 2 -72.03 -5.46 42.48
CA THR A 2 -71.51 -6.08 41.26
C THR A 2 -70.27 -5.32 40.82
N PRO A 3 -69.16 -5.98 40.43
CA PRO A 3 -68.03 -5.28 39.85
C PRO A 3 -68.48 -4.64 38.54
N THR A 4 -68.31 -3.34 38.43
CA THR A 4 -68.40 -2.60 37.17
C THR A 4 -67.39 -3.21 36.19
N PRO A 5 -67.78 -3.56 34.95
CA PRO A 5 -66.80 -4.03 33.97
C PRO A 5 -65.80 -2.90 33.71
N THR A 6 -64.52 -3.18 33.93
CA THR A 6 -63.43 -2.33 33.45
C THR A 6 -63.55 -2.29 31.92
N PRO A 7 -63.70 -1.11 31.30
CA PRO A 7 -63.68 -1.04 29.85
C PRO A 7 -62.32 -1.55 29.39
N THR A 8 -62.33 -2.60 28.57
CA THR A 8 -61.14 -3.01 27.82
C THR A 8 -60.71 -1.81 27.01
N PRO A 9 -59.46 -1.32 27.12
CA PRO A 9 -59.01 -0.25 26.25
C PRO A 9 -58.97 -0.81 24.84
N PHE A 10 -59.95 -0.42 24.03
CA PHE A 10 -59.87 -0.57 22.59
C PHE A 10 -58.82 0.43 22.11
N ILE A 11 -57.61 -0.05 21.86
CA ILE A 11 -56.60 0.68 21.10
C ILE A 11 -56.74 0.15 19.67
N PRO A 12 -57.44 0.84 18.75
CA PRO A 12 -57.44 0.45 17.36
C PRO A 12 -56.00 0.57 16.85
N ASN A 13 -55.39 -0.58 16.58
CA ASN A 13 -54.12 -0.74 15.91
C ASN A 13 -54.37 -0.48 14.42
N TYR A 14 -54.69 0.77 14.07
CA TYR A 14 -54.88 1.17 12.67
C TYR A 14 -53.50 1.45 12.09
N GLU A 15 -52.95 0.47 11.38
CA GLU A 15 -51.84 0.77 10.49
C GLU A 15 -52.41 1.55 9.32
N CYS A 16 -51.91 2.76 9.08
CA CYS A 16 -52.46 3.65 8.07
C CYS A 16 -52.47 3.06 6.64
N TRP A 17 -51.68 2.00 6.41
CA TRP A 17 -51.61 1.22 5.17
C TRP A 17 -52.60 0.06 5.08
N SER A 18 -53.42 -0.17 6.10
CA SER A 18 -54.45 -1.22 6.10
C SER A 18 -55.69 -0.79 6.87
N THR A 19 -56.85 -0.91 6.23
CA THR A 19 -58.16 -0.72 6.89
C THR A 19 -58.50 -1.86 7.86
N GLU A 20 -57.75 -2.97 7.81
CA GLU A 20 -57.92 -4.17 8.62
C GLU A 20 -56.65 -4.49 9.45
N HIS A 21 -56.75 -5.42 10.39
CA HIS A 21 -55.61 -5.86 11.16
C HIS A 21 -54.63 -6.65 10.27
N VAL A 22 -53.42 -6.12 10.06
CA VAL A 22 -52.36 -6.80 9.30
C VAL A 22 -51.79 -7.96 10.13
N PRO A 23 -51.80 -9.21 9.61
CA PRO A 23 -51.27 -10.36 10.32
C PRO A 23 -49.76 -10.24 10.62
N LEU A 24 -49.32 -10.70 11.80
CA LEU A 24 -47.90 -10.66 12.19
C LEU A 24 -46.99 -11.55 11.33
N ASP A 25 -47.56 -12.52 10.62
CA ASP A 25 -46.87 -13.44 9.72
C ASP A 25 -46.87 -12.98 8.25
N ILE A 26 -47.29 -11.73 7.98
CA ILE A 26 -47.23 -11.12 6.65
C ILE A 26 -45.81 -11.14 6.09
N GLU A 27 -45.69 -11.45 4.80
CA GLU A 27 -44.41 -11.47 4.08
C GLU A 27 -44.21 -10.22 3.21
N GLU A 28 -45.28 -9.52 2.84
CA GLU A 28 -45.21 -8.35 1.96
C GLU A 28 -46.12 -7.25 2.49
N ILE A 29 -45.57 -6.04 2.62
CA ILE A 29 -46.31 -4.82 2.92
C ILE A 29 -46.13 -3.87 1.74
N ILE A 30 -47.26 -3.43 1.18
CA ILE A 30 -47.33 -2.43 0.12
C ILE A 30 -48.18 -1.28 0.65
N VAL A 31 -47.55 -0.13 0.87
CA VAL A 31 -48.22 1.11 1.26
C VAL A 31 -48.69 1.81 -0.02
N PRO A 32 -49.99 2.06 -0.21
CA PRO A 32 -50.48 2.71 -1.42
C PRO A 32 -50.06 4.18 -1.52
N ASP A 33 -50.09 4.73 -2.73
CA ASP A 33 -49.79 6.13 -3.00
C ASP A 33 -50.71 7.08 -2.20
N TYR A 34 -50.17 8.24 -1.81
CA TYR A 34 -50.86 9.31 -1.09
C TYR A 34 -51.44 8.91 0.28
N THR A 35 -50.95 7.83 0.90
CA THR A 35 -51.47 7.35 2.19
C THR A 35 -50.54 7.69 3.36
N CYS A 36 -51.01 7.42 4.59
CA CYS A 36 -50.18 7.55 5.79
C CYS A 36 -49.60 8.95 6.08
N ASN A 37 -50.33 10.01 5.74
CA ASN A 37 -49.88 11.39 5.82
C ASN A 37 -50.33 12.16 7.08
N GLY A 38 -51.01 11.49 8.01
CA GLY A 38 -51.40 12.04 9.30
C GLY A 38 -50.21 12.35 10.21
N THR A 39 -50.39 13.29 11.14
CA THR A 39 -49.33 13.70 12.10
C THR A 39 -49.01 12.62 13.14
N ASP A 40 -49.94 11.70 13.39
CA ASP A 40 -49.81 10.60 14.34
C ASP A 40 -49.47 9.26 13.68
N ASP A 41 -49.30 9.24 12.35
CA ASP A 41 -48.99 8.02 11.61
C ASP A 41 -47.59 7.49 11.98
N ARG A 42 -47.49 6.16 12.05
CA ARG A 42 -46.27 5.44 12.46
C ARG A 42 -45.97 4.32 11.47
N LEU A 43 -44.70 4.02 11.28
CA LEU A 43 -44.22 2.86 10.52
C LEU A 43 -43.51 1.90 11.48
N ASP A 44 -44.28 1.01 12.12
CA ASP A 44 -43.75 -0.01 13.04
C ASP A 44 -43.65 -1.37 12.35
N VAL A 45 -42.74 -1.49 11.39
CA VAL A 45 -42.57 -2.73 10.60
C VAL A 45 -41.77 -3.80 11.33
N GLN A 46 -41.06 -3.45 12.41
CA GLN A 46 -40.17 -4.36 13.14
C GLN A 46 -40.90 -5.50 13.84
N LYS A 47 -42.22 -5.38 14.04
CA LYS A 47 -43.06 -6.47 14.57
C LYS A 47 -43.33 -7.58 13.55
N TYR A 48 -43.19 -7.31 12.26
CA TYR A 48 -43.42 -8.29 11.17
C TYR A 48 -42.17 -9.11 10.89
N LYS A 49 -41.92 -10.12 11.73
CA LYS A 49 -40.69 -10.92 11.67
C LYS A 49 -40.53 -11.76 10.39
N LYS A 50 -41.61 -11.98 9.65
CA LYS A 50 -41.60 -12.68 8.35
C LYS A 50 -41.59 -11.75 7.14
N LEU A 51 -41.56 -10.42 7.37
CA LEU A 51 -41.60 -9.47 6.27
C LEU A 51 -40.35 -9.61 5.39
N ARG A 52 -40.59 -9.86 4.11
CA ARG A 52 -39.60 -9.99 3.04
C ARG A 52 -39.60 -8.77 2.13
N LYS A 53 -40.75 -8.15 1.91
CA LYS A 53 -40.87 -7.00 1.00
C LYS A 53 -41.56 -5.83 1.68
N LEU A 54 -40.93 -4.66 1.62
CA LEU A 54 -41.56 -3.38 1.97
C LEU A 54 -41.53 -2.47 0.75
N ILE A 55 -42.71 -2.13 0.23
CA ILE A 55 -42.90 -1.14 -0.82
C ILE A 55 -43.70 0.01 -0.24
N VAL A 56 -43.19 1.22 -0.35
CA VAL A 56 -43.92 2.45 -0.02
C VAL A 56 -44.23 3.16 -1.32
N GLY A 57 -45.50 3.38 -1.61
CA GLY A 57 -45.96 4.13 -2.79
C GLY A 57 -45.57 5.60 -2.75
N ASP A 58 -46.01 6.34 -3.75
CA ASP A 58 -45.65 7.75 -3.92
C ASP A 58 -46.36 8.64 -2.88
N HIS A 59 -45.80 9.80 -2.58
CA HIS A 59 -46.41 10.84 -1.74
C HIS A 59 -46.95 10.37 -0.38
N SER A 60 -46.29 9.39 0.24
CA SER A 60 -46.74 8.75 1.48
C SER A 60 -45.81 9.08 2.65
N TYR A 61 -46.34 9.05 3.88
CA TYR A 61 -45.60 9.36 5.11
C TYR A 61 -44.93 10.74 5.18
N VAL A 62 -45.57 11.79 4.67
CA VAL A 62 -45.00 13.16 4.69
C VAL A 62 -44.54 13.63 6.09
N ASN A 63 -45.24 13.19 7.13
CA ASN A 63 -44.98 13.59 8.52
C ASN A 63 -44.12 12.63 9.33
N LEU A 64 -43.84 11.42 8.81
CA LEU A 64 -43.06 10.44 9.55
C LEU A 64 -41.62 10.94 9.68
N LYS A 65 -41.08 10.90 10.90
CA LYS A 65 -39.70 11.36 11.17
C LYS A 65 -38.68 10.25 11.00
N VAL A 66 -38.99 9.05 11.47
CA VAL A 66 -38.02 7.95 11.54
C VAL A 66 -38.54 6.74 10.77
N VAL A 67 -37.73 6.26 9.83
CA VAL A 67 -37.90 4.97 9.15
C VAL A 67 -36.86 4.02 9.74
N ASN A 68 -37.29 3.12 10.62
CA ASN A 68 -36.39 2.20 11.31
C ASN A 68 -36.64 0.75 10.88
N LEU A 69 -35.73 0.23 10.05
CA LEU A 69 -35.76 -1.14 9.54
C LEU A 69 -34.77 -2.04 10.28
N THR A 70 -34.21 -1.61 11.42
CA THR A 70 -33.11 -2.31 12.10
C THR A 70 -33.49 -3.75 12.49
N GLY A 71 -32.61 -4.69 12.22
CA GLY A 71 -32.72 -6.09 12.65
C GLY A 71 -33.75 -6.92 11.89
N MET A 72 -34.23 -6.46 10.74
CA MET A 72 -35.21 -7.17 9.90
C MET A 72 -34.55 -8.34 9.16
N GLN A 73 -34.50 -9.50 9.82
CA GLN A 73 -33.72 -10.67 9.39
C GLN A 73 -34.13 -11.28 8.05
N ASN A 74 -35.40 -11.12 7.66
CA ASN A 74 -35.96 -11.74 6.43
C ASN A 74 -36.24 -10.71 5.33
N LEU A 75 -35.98 -9.42 5.56
CA LEU A 75 -36.26 -8.38 4.58
C LEU A 75 -35.30 -8.52 3.40
N GLU A 76 -35.84 -8.62 2.19
CA GLU A 76 -35.12 -8.85 0.94
C GLU A 76 -35.09 -7.60 0.05
N THR A 77 -36.16 -6.83 0.05
CA THR A 77 -36.33 -5.64 -0.80
C THR A 77 -37.01 -4.51 -0.05
N VAL A 78 -36.45 -3.31 -0.23
CA VAL A 78 -37.04 -2.04 0.24
C VAL A 78 -37.16 -1.09 -0.94
N GLU A 79 -38.37 -0.66 -1.22
CA GLU A 79 -38.69 0.29 -2.29
C GLU A 79 -39.48 1.45 -1.69
N ILE A 80 -39.02 2.67 -1.95
CA ILE A 80 -39.68 3.91 -1.57
C ILE A 80 -39.99 4.67 -2.86
N GLY A 81 -41.26 4.94 -3.11
CA GLY A 81 -41.76 5.70 -4.26
C GLY A 81 -41.35 7.17 -4.22
N GLU A 82 -41.80 7.95 -5.18
CA GLU A 82 -41.50 9.38 -5.35
C GLU A 82 -42.14 10.23 -4.22
N SER A 83 -41.44 11.28 -3.80
CA SER A 83 -41.94 12.30 -2.86
C SER A 83 -42.51 11.73 -1.55
N SER A 84 -42.04 10.55 -1.15
CA SER A 84 -42.40 9.89 0.09
C SER A 84 -41.42 10.25 1.20
N PHE A 85 -41.92 10.33 2.43
CA PHE A 85 -41.14 10.77 3.59
C PHE A 85 -40.54 12.19 3.43
N MET A 86 -41.28 13.12 2.81
CA MET A 86 -40.87 14.53 2.70
C MET A 86 -42.04 15.48 2.97
N ARG A 87 -41.75 16.72 3.37
CA ARG A 87 -42.74 17.80 3.45
C ARG A 87 -42.42 18.88 2.41
N ASP A 88 -43.44 19.59 1.93
CA ASP A 88 -43.21 20.73 1.02
C ASP A 88 -42.52 21.91 1.72
N GLU A 89 -42.80 22.11 3.02
CA GLU A 89 -42.19 23.16 3.83
C GLU A 89 -40.95 22.66 4.59
N PHE A 90 -39.83 23.37 4.45
CA PHE A 90 -38.59 23.14 5.22
C PHE A 90 -38.77 23.56 6.69
N LEU A 91 -39.37 22.69 7.48
CA LEU A 91 -39.50 22.86 8.93
C LEU A 91 -38.17 22.57 9.63
N HIS A 92 -37.83 23.33 10.67
CA HIS A 92 -36.54 23.22 11.40
C HIS A 92 -36.42 21.97 12.29
N ASP A 93 -37.17 20.90 12.02
CA ASP A 93 -37.14 19.61 12.74
C ASP A 93 -36.33 18.51 12.01
N TRP A 94 -35.59 18.85 10.95
CA TRP A 94 -34.83 17.89 10.13
C TRP A 94 -33.81 17.04 10.94
N LEU A 95 -33.25 17.58 12.03
CA LEU A 95 -32.33 16.85 12.91
C LEU A 95 -32.97 15.63 13.59
N GLU A 96 -34.30 15.58 13.67
CA GLU A 96 -35.05 14.46 14.25
C GLU A 96 -35.43 13.39 13.22
N ARG A 97 -35.12 13.63 11.93
CA ARG A 97 -35.51 12.77 10.82
C ARG A 97 -34.38 11.81 10.41
N ALA A 98 -34.68 10.52 10.39
CA ALA A 98 -33.65 9.48 10.21
C ALA A 98 -34.15 8.22 9.51
N PHE A 99 -33.31 7.67 8.65
CA PHE A 99 -33.50 6.39 7.97
C PHE A 99 -32.43 5.41 8.44
N TYR A 100 -32.86 4.24 8.92
CA TYR A 100 -31.99 3.18 9.39
C TYR A 100 -32.30 1.88 8.66
N LEU A 101 -31.31 1.38 7.92
CA LEU A 101 -31.27 0.03 7.38
C LEU A 101 -30.05 -0.69 7.94
N VAL A 102 -30.21 -1.25 9.15
CA VAL A 102 -29.10 -1.77 9.96
C VAL A 102 -29.36 -3.22 10.32
N ASP A 103 -28.34 -4.08 10.26
CA ASP A 103 -28.42 -5.50 10.63
C ASP A 103 -29.53 -6.26 9.87
N CYS A 104 -29.64 -5.99 8.56
CA CYS A 104 -30.63 -6.61 7.65
C CYS A 104 -29.90 -7.52 6.63
N PRO A 105 -29.53 -8.74 7.02
CA PRO A 105 -28.59 -9.57 6.26
C PRO A 105 -29.15 -10.06 4.92
N MET A 106 -30.47 -10.09 4.73
CA MET A 106 -31.12 -10.62 3.51
C MET A 106 -31.44 -9.54 2.47
N VAL A 107 -31.31 -8.24 2.78
CA VAL A 107 -31.66 -7.18 1.84
C VAL A 107 -30.67 -7.20 0.69
N THR A 108 -31.18 -7.29 -0.54
CA THR A 108 -30.36 -7.36 -1.76
C THR A 108 -30.39 -6.05 -2.55
N GLU A 109 -31.48 -5.31 -2.46
CA GLU A 109 -31.70 -4.06 -3.19
C GLU A 109 -32.44 -3.02 -2.33
N LEU A 110 -31.98 -1.77 -2.41
CA LEU A 110 -32.67 -0.59 -1.90
C LEU A 110 -32.94 0.38 -3.05
N LYS A 111 -34.20 0.78 -3.21
CA LYS A 111 -34.66 1.77 -4.19
C LYS A 111 -35.33 2.95 -3.51
N ILE A 112 -34.95 4.16 -3.89
CA ILE A 112 -35.52 5.41 -3.36
C ILE A 112 -35.86 6.34 -4.53
N GLY A 113 -37.14 6.63 -4.71
CA GLY A 113 -37.66 7.49 -5.77
C GLY A 113 -37.33 8.98 -5.58
N GLU A 114 -37.64 9.77 -6.61
CA GLU A 114 -37.29 11.18 -6.68
C GLU A 114 -37.87 11.98 -5.51
N ASN A 115 -37.11 12.93 -4.97
CA ASN A 115 -37.49 13.78 -3.82
C ASN A 115 -37.83 13.04 -2.51
N SER A 116 -37.66 11.72 -2.45
CA SER A 116 -37.98 10.97 -1.23
C SER A 116 -36.92 11.12 -0.16
N LEU A 117 -37.34 11.12 1.11
CA LEU A 117 -36.47 11.34 2.28
C LEU A 117 -35.72 12.69 2.23
N ARG A 118 -36.25 13.71 1.54
CA ARG A 118 -35.59 14.99 1.27
C ARG A 118 -35.16 15.78 2.50
N ASP A 119 -35.79 15.54 3.64
CA ASP A 119 -35.55 16.28 4.89
C ASP A 119 -34.95 15.37 5.98
N TYR A 120 -34.32 14.25 5.58
CA TYR A 120 -33.76 13.26 6.50
C TYR A 120 -32.28 13.54 6.77
N SER A 121 -31.99 14.05 7.97
CA SER A 121 -30.63 14.40 8.39
C SER A 121 -29.71 13.18 8.53
N HIS A 122 -30.26 12.01 8.86
CA HIS A 122 -29.49 10.77 9.05
C HIS A 122 -29.93 9.70 8.06
N PHE A 123 -28.98 9.18 7.30
CA PHE A 123 -29.18 8.07 6.39
C PHE A 123 -28.11 7.00 6.62
N ILE A 124 -28.49 5.93 7.31
CA ILE A 124 -27.56 4.95 7.88
C ILE A 124 -27.87 3.56 7.33
N ILE A 125 -26.91 2.99 6.60
CA ILE A 125 -26.95 1.60 6.14
C ILE A 125 -25.73 0.86 6.69
N LYS A 126 -25.98 -0.16 7.51
CA LYS A 126 -24.90 -0.92 8.17
C LYS A 126 -25.17 -2.41 8.22
N ASN A 127 -24.12 -3.22 8.16
CA ASN A 127 -24.19 -4.67 8.41
C ASN A 127 -25.23 -5.41 7.53
N CYS A 128 -25.41 -4.96 6.29
CA CYS A 128 -26.33 -5.58 5.34
C CYS A 128 -25.51 -6.47 4.39
N SER A 129 -25.23 -7.69 4.82
CA SER A 129 -24.27 -8.60 4.19
C SER A 129 -24.64 -9.06 2.78
N SER A 130 -25.91 -9.01 2.38
CA SER A 130 -26.36 -9.40 1.03
C SER A 130 -26.70 -8.23 0.11
N LEU A 131 -26.53 -6.98 0.57
CA LEU A 131 -26.94 -5.80 -0.20
C LEU A 131 -26.01 -5.64 -1.41
N GLN A 132 -26.57 -5.69 -2.61
CA GLN A 132 -25.82 -5.65 -3.87
C GLN A 132 -25.93 -4.30 -4.57
N THR A 133 -27.12 -3.67 -4.50
CA THR A 133 -27.40 -2.43 -5.22
C THR A 133 -28.15 -1.43 -4.36
N ILE A 134 -27.70 -0.18 -4.41
CA ILE A 134 -28.43 0.99 -3.91
C ILE A 134 -28.74 1.87 -5.12
N THR A 135 -30.03 2.16 -5.32
CA THR A 135 -30.49 3.06 -6.39
C THR A 135 -31.30 4.19 -5.78
N THR A 136 -30.95 5.42 -6.13
CA THR A 136 -31.72 6.61 -5.77
C THR A 136 -31.96 7.45 -7.02
N ASP A 137 -33.12 8.08 -7.09
CA ASP A 137 -33.42 9.04 -8.15
C ASP A 137 -33.02 10.47 -7.76
N ARG A 138 -33.41 11.43 -8.60
CA ARG A 138 -33.08 12.85 -8.44
C ARG A 138 -33.55 13.37 -7.08
N ALA A 139 -32.71 14.16 -6.42
CA ALA A 139 -33.06 14.89 -5.20
C ALA A 139 -33.56 14.01 -4.03
N SER A 140 -33.28 12.70 -4.05
CA SER A 140 -33.57 11.81 -2.93
C SER A 140 -32.55 11.98 -1.80
N VAL A 141 -32.98 11.81 -0.56
CA VAL A 141 -32.11 11.88 0.62
C VAL A 141 -31.28 13.17 0.64
N MET A 142 -31.94 14.28 0.35
CA MET A 142 -31.35 15.60 0.52
C MET A 142 -31.35 15.98 2.00
N ALA A 143 -30.67 17.08 2.32
CA ALA A 143 -30.55 17.61 3.68
C ALA A 143 -29.91 16.64 4.70
N SER A 144 -29.07 15.71 4.25
CA SER A 144 -28.43 14.73 5.13
C SER A 144 -27.13 15.25 5.75
N ASN A 145 -27.15 15.48 7.06
CA ASN A 145 -25.96 15.78 7.86
C ASN A 145 -25.07 14.54 8.06
N LYS A 146 -25.63 13.34 8.10
CA LYS A 146 -24.87 12.11 8.31
C LYS A 146 -25.31 11.01 7.37
N ILE A 147 -24.39 10.63 6.48
CA ILE A 147 -24.56 9.52 5.54
C ILE A 147 -23.54 8.44 5.88
N GLU A 148 -23.98 7.21 6.09
CA GLU A 148 -23.12 6.11 6.51
C GLU A 148 -23.45 4.84 5.71
N PHE A 149 -22.43 4.32 5.03
CA PHE A 149 -22.42 3.03 4.34
C PHE A 149 -21.27 2.19 4.94
N GLU A 150 -21.59 1.25 5.82
CA GLU A 150 -20.57 0.50 6.56
C GLU A 150 -20.87 -0.99 6.56
N ASP A 151 -19.84 -1.81 6.34
CA ASP A 151 -19.91 -3.28 6.37
C ASP A 151 -20.95 -3.84 5.39
N LEU A 152 -20.77 -3.50 4.11
CA LEU A 152 -21.59 -3.95 2.98
C LEU A 152 -20.74 -4.79 2.01
N PRO A 153 -20.33 -6.00 2.41
CA PRO A 153 -19.31 -6.79 1.71
C PRO A 153 -19.71 -7.21 0.29
N GLU A 154 -21.02 -7.34 0.01
CA GLU A 154 -21.55 -7.74 -1.29
C GLU A 154 -22.03 -6.57 -2.15
N LEU A 155 -21.85 -5.32 -1.72
CA LEU A 155 -22.30 -4.15 -2.46
C LEU A 155 -21.47 -3.98 -3.73
N VAL A 156 -22.09 -4.11 -4.89
CA VAL A 156 -21.44 -4.03 -6.21
C VAL A 156 -21.60 -2.67 -6.85
N SER A 157 -22.79 -2.05 -6.69
CA SER A 157 -23.11 -0.78 -7.34
C SER A 157 -23.94 0.19 -6.50
N ILE A 158 -23.60 1.48 -6.62
CA ILE A 158 -24.39 2.60 -6.13
C ILE A 158 -24.76 3.47 -7.34
N ASN A 159 -26.06 3.58 -7.62
CA ASN A 159 -26.61 4.41 -8.69
C ASN A 159 -27.36 5.58 -8.06
N LEU A 160 -26.87 6.78 -8.28
CA LEU A 160 -27.35 8.00 -7.65
C LEU A 160 -28.05 8.88 -8.67
N GLY A 161 -29.04 9.64 -8.24
CA GLY A 161 -29.59 10.71 -9.03
C GLY A 161 -28.80 11.99 -8.82
N TYR A 162 -29.06 12.97 -9.66
CA TYR A 162 -28.57 14.33 -9.43
C TYR A 162 -29.08 14.88 -8.10
N TRP A 163 -28.21 15.54 -7.35
CA TRP A 163 -28.50 16.14 -6.04
C TRP A 163 -28.81 15.15 -4.91
N THR A 164 -28.72 13.84 -5.13
CA THR A 164 -28.85 12.88 -4.04
C THR A 164 -27.74 13.10 -3.01
N PHE A 165 -28.08 12.91 -1.72
CA PHE A 165 -27.13 13.03 -0.60
C PHE A 165 -26.50 14.41 -0.47
N ALA A 166 -27.11 15.45 -1.06
CA ALA A 166 -26.73 16.83 -0.78
C ALA A 166 -27.04 17.14 0.68
N ALA A 167 -26.04 17.57 1.44
CA ALA A 167 -26.21 17.97 2.82
C ALA A 167 -26.86 19.35 2.93
N VAL A 168 -27.30 19.74 4.13
CA VAL A 168 -27.92 21.05 4.34
C VAL A 168 -26.89 22.16 4.10
N PHE A 169 -27.27 23.15 3.30
CA PHE A 169 -26.47 24.35 3.07
C PHE A 169 -26.70 25.37 4.21
N TYR A 170 -25.92 25.26 5.28
CA TYR A 170 -25.73 26.34 6.25
C TYR A 170 -24.25 26.70 6.29
N GLU A 171 -23.95 27.99 6.13
CA GLU A 171 -22.57 28.50 6.01
C GLU A 171 -21.70 28.19 7.25
N ASP A 172 -22.32 27.86 8.39
CA ASP A 172 -21.64 27.57 9.67
C ASP A 172 -21.76 26.11 10.17
N ASP A 173 -22.44 25.21 9.43
CA ASP A 173 -22.58 23.79 9.84
C ASP A 173 -21.49 22.90 9.23
N GLU A 174 -20.36 22.80 9.93
CA GLU A 174 -19.24 21.93 9.55
C GLU A 174 -19.50 20.44 9.85
N SER A 175 -20.67 20.03 10.35
CA SER A 175 -20.92 18.65 10.81
C SER A 175 -21.27 17.65 9.69
N ASN A 176 -21.54 18.12 8.47
CA ASN A 176 -21.95 17.28 7.34
C ASN A 176 -20.91 16.20 7.04
N THR A 177 -21.28 14.93 7.25
CA THR A 177 -20.37 13.78 7.29
C THR A 177 -20.81 12.67 6.34
N LEU A 178 -19.87 12.19 5.53
CA LEU A 178 -19.97 10.97 4.74
C LEU A 178 -19.01 9.91 5.28
N ILE A 179 -19.53 8.73 5.63
CA ILE A 179 -18.75 7.57 6.03
C ILE A 179 -19.01 6.44 5.03
N MET A 180 -17.96 5.93 4.42
CA MET A 180 -17.99 4.72 3.61
C MET A 180 -16.86 3.80 4.05
N LYS A 181 -17.21 2.65 4.62
CA LYS A 181 -16.22 1.70 5.15
C LYS A 181 -16.57 0.28 4.77
N ASN A 182 -15.53 -0.48 4.45
CA ASN A 182 -15.64 -1.92 4.20
C ASN A 182 -16.66 -2.24 3.09
N LEU A 183 -16.36 -1.73 1.89
CA LEU A 183 -17.12 -1.95 0.65
C LEU A 183 -16.24 -2.67 -0.39
N PRO A 184 -15.69 -3.86 -0.05
CA PRO A 184 -14.64 -4.50 -0.84
C PRO A 184 -15.08 -4.90 -2.25
N LYS A 185 -16.37 -5.17 -2.48
CA LYS A 185 -16.90 -5.53 -3.82
C LYS A 185 -17.44 -4.35 -4.62
N LEU A 186 -17.38 -3.12 -4.10
CA LEU A 186 -17.93 -1.96 -4.79
C LEU A 186 -17.10 -1.66 -6.04
N VAL A 187 -17.71 -1.85 -7.21
CA VAL A 187 -17.08 -1.70 -8.52
C VAL A 187 -17.52 -0.41 -9.21
N SER A 188 -18.78 -0.02 -9.00
CA SER A 188 -19.42 1.08 -9.72
C SER A 188 -20.12 2.06 -8.78
N MET A 189 -19.84 3.35 -8.96
CA MET A 189 -20.62 4.44 -8.38
C MET A 189 -20.93 5.44 -9.48
N LYS A 190 -22.20 5.53 -9.86
CA LYS A 190 -22.64 6.38 -10.97
C LYS A 190 -23.64 7.39 -10.48
N VAL A 191 -23.56 8.59 -11.03
CA VAL A 191 -24.61 9.60 -10.94
C VAL A 191 -25.31 9.67 -12.28
N ASP A 192 -26.58 9.28 -12.32
CA ASP A 192 -27.48 9.57 -13.43
C ASP A 192 -27.90 11.04 -13.36
N TYR A 193 -27.86 11.68 -14.52
CA TYR A 193 -28.17 13.09 -14.67
C TYR A 193 -28.97 13.29 -15.94
N HIS A 194 -30.20 13.78 -15.77
CA HIS A 194 -31.19 13.89 -16.85
C HIS A 194 -31.06 15.12 -17.74
N ASP A 195 -30.26 16.12 -17.35
CA ASP A 195 -29.98 17.26 -18.21
C ASP A 195 -28.56 17.07 -18.81
N PRO A 196 -28.23 17.56 -20.00
CA PRO A 196 -26.87 17.46 -20.54
C PRO A 196 -25.96 18.63 -20.13
N ASN A 197 -26.47 19.66 -19.44
CA ASN A 197 -25.76 20.93 -19.20
C ASN A 197 -25.21 21.13 -17.79
N LEU A 198 -25.66 20.39 -16.78
CA LEU A 198 -25.07 20.39 -15.44
C LEU A 198 -24.16 19.16 -15.27
N PRO A 199 -23.22 19.17 -14.32
CA PRO A 199 -22.43 17.98 -14.03
C PRO A 199 -23.24 16.97 -13.20
N GLY A 200 -23.15 15.68 -13.53
CA GLY A 200 -23.67 14.59 -12.68
C GLY A 200 -23.02 14.63 -11.29
N SER A 201 -23.74 15.17 -10.32
CA SER A 201 -23.21 15.53 -9.01
C SER A 201 -24.15 15.08 -7.90
N ALA A 202 -23.58 14.41 -6.91
CA ALA A 202 -24.20 14.04 -5.62
C ALA A 202 -23.34 14.61 -4.46
N PHE A 203 -23.71 14.37 -3.20
CA PHE A 203 -22.87 14.67 -2.03
C PHE A 203 -22.45 16.15 -1.85
N PHE A 204 -23.25 17.10 -2.34
CA PHE A 204 -22.97 18.51 -2.14
C PHE A 204 -22.89 18.88 -0.66
N TYR A 205 -22.03 19.85 -0.32
CA TYR A 205 -21.89 20.40 1.04
C TYR A 205 -21.42 19.41 2.12
N ILE A 206 -20.83 18.28 1.71
CA ILE A 206 -20.14 17.37 2.64
C ILE A 206 -18.79 17.97 3.05
N HIS A 207 -18.57 18.05 4.37
CA HIS A 207 -17.41 18.69 4.98
C HIS A 207 -16.43 17.68 5.59
N ASN A 208 -16.94 16.58 6.14
CA ASN A 208 -16.16 15.50 6.74
C ASN A 208 -16.34 14.20 5.97
N VAL A 209 -15.24 13.58 5.59
CA VAL A 209 -15.26 12.35 4.81
C VAL A 209 -14.37 11.29 5.44
N VAL A 210 -14.93 10.09 5.65
CA VAL A 210 -14.20 8.90 6.07
C VAL A 210 -14.39 7.81 5.02
N LEU A 211 -13.34 7.48 4.27
CA LEU A 211 -13.36 6.44 3.23
C LEU A 211 -12.30 5.38 3.50
N GLN A 212 -12.71 4.13 3.72
CA GLN A 212 -11.80 3.03 4.04
C GLN A 212 -12.25 1.72 3.38
N ASN A 213 -11.29 0.93 2.89
CA ASN A 213 -11.50 -0.38 2.28
C ASN A 213 -12.56 -0.39 1.16
N ILE A 214 -12.30 0.37 0.10
CA ILE A 214 -13.08 0.43 -1.16
C ILE A 214 -12.13 0.16 -2.37
N PRO A 215 -11.37 -0.96 -2.36
CA PRO A 215 -10.26 -1.20 -3.30
C PRO A 215 -10.68 -1.27 -4.77
N ASN A 216 -11.88 -1.80 -5.05
CA ASN A 216 -12.25 -2.24 -6.39
C ASN A 216 -13.03 -1.19 -7.22
N LEU A 217 -13.26 0.00 -6.66
CA LEU A 217 -14.05 1.02 -7.33
C LEU A 217 -13.26 1.64 -8.49
N HIS A 218 -13.67 1.35 -9.72
CA HIS A 218 -13.00 1.85 -10.93
C HIS A 218 -13.96 2.42 -11.98
N ASN A 219 -15.26 2.23 -11.82
CA ASN A 219 -16.29 2.85 -12.65
C ASN A 219 -16.98 3.97 -11.86
N LEU A 220 -16.50 5.21 -12.02
CA LEU A 220 -16.95 6.38 -11.26
C LEU A 220 -17.36 7.49 -12.23
N THR A 221 -18.59 8.01 -12.09
CA THR A 221 -19.06 9.20 -12.85
C THR A 221 -19.33 10.41 -11.96
N LEU A 222 -18.98 10.34 -10.67
CA LEU A 222 -19.11 11.43 -9.72
C LEU A 222 -18.24 12.64 -10.15
N ASN A 223 -18.87 13.80 -10.34
CA ASN A 223 -18.12 15.00 -10.70
C ASN A 223 -17.21 15.47 -9.54
N PRO A 224 -15.99 15.97 -9.82
CA PRO A 224 -15.13 16.58 -8.80
C PRO A 224 -15.77 17.72 -8.00
N THR A 225 -16.84 18.36 -8.50
CA THR A 225 -17.60 19.35 -7.72
C THR A 225 -18.33 18.76 -6.53
N SER A 226 -18.67 17.47 -6.54
CA SER A 226 -19.40 16.79 -5.48
C SER A 226 -18.70 16.84 -4.12
N LEU A 227 -17.38 16.71 -4.08
CA LEU A 227 -16.60 16.67 -2.83
C LEU A 227 -15.63 17.87 -2.72
N LYS A 228 -16.00 19.00 -3.32
CA LYS A 228 -15.12 20.19 -3.40
C LYS A 228 -14.87 20.86 -2.04
N GLN A 229 -15.84 20.78 -1.12
CA GLN A 229 -15.82 21.46 0.19
C GLN A 229 -15.39 20.55 1.35
N VAL A 230 -14.76 19.41 1.06
CA VAL A 230 -14.24 18.53 2.11
C VAL A 230 -13.09 19.22 2.84
N TYR A 231 -13.26 19.46 4.15
CA TYR A 231 -12.28 20.05 5.05
C TYR A 231 -11.50 18.99 5.82
N THR A 232 -12.20 17.95 6.28
CA THR A 232 -11.60 16.79 6.97
C THR A 232 -11.72 15.55 6.10
N PHE A 233 -10.59 14.90 5.83
CA PHE A 233 -10.54 13.67 5.05
C PHE A 233 -9.71 12.61 5.77
N VAL A 234 -10.37 11.50 6.14
CA VAL A 234 -9.76 10.34 6.79
C VAL A 234 -9.83 9.16 5.84
N THR A 235 -8.69 8.53 5.55
CA THR A 235 -8.62 7.41 4.63
C THR A 235 -7.49 6.45 4.96
N ASP A 236 -7.62 5.21 4.51
CA ASP A 236 -6.55 4.20 4.41
C ASP A 236 -5.88 4.20 3.02
N CYS A 237 -6.21 5.18 2.17
CA CYS A 237 -5.73 5.29 0.79
C CYS A 237 -6.10 4.11 -0.12
N ASN A 238 -7.01 3.24 0.30
CA ASN A 238 -7.48 2.09 -0.45
C ASN A 238 -8.94 2.28 -0.88
N ILE A 239 -9.18 3.35 -1.66
CA ILE A 239 -10.53 3.84 -1.97
C ILE A 239 -10.85 3.89 -3.47
N GLY A 240 -10.05 3.19 -4.29
CA GLY A 240 -10.21 3.14 -5.74
C GLY A 240 -10.23 4.55 -6.38
N LYS A 241 -11.08 4.73 -7.39
CA LYS A 241 -11.25 6.00 -8.10
C LYS A 241 -11.84 7.15 -7.29
N LEU A 242 -12.36 6.92 -6.07
CA LEU A 242 -12.78 8.04 -5.22
C LEU A 242 -11.61 8.95 -4.86
N LEU A 243 -10.37 8.45 -4.89
CA LEU A 243 -9.18 9.26 -4.67
C LEU A 243 -9.07 10.43 -5.67
N ASP A 244 -9.60 10.28 -6.88
CA ASP A 244 -9.58 11.31 -7.93
C ASP A 244 -10.52 12.48 -7.64
N CYS A 245 -11.48 12.32 -6.72
CA CYS A 245 -12.40 13.38 -6.33
C CYS A 245 -11.77 14.42 -5.39
N PHE A 246 -10.59 14.15 -4.82
CA PHE A 246 -9.97 15.01 -3.81
C PHE A 246 -8.80 15.83 -4.36
N LYS A 247 -8.52 16.98 -3.70
CA LYS A 247 -7.43 17.90 -4.05
C LYS A 247 -6.05 17.19 -4.03
N LEU A 248 -5.10 17.68 -4.84
CA LEU A 248 -3.75 17.09 -4.97
C LEU A 248 -3.05 16.90 -3.61
N GLU A 249 -3.18 17.85 -2.69
CA GLU A 249 -2.58 17.80 -1.35
C GLU A 249 -3.13 16.67 -0.48
N LEU A 250 -4.40 16.29 -0.66
CA LEU A 250 -5.01 15.18 0.06
C LEU A 250 -4.56 13.85 -0.54
N ARG A 251 -4.56 13.72 -1.87
CA ARG A 251 -4.13 12.49 -2.56
C ARG A 251 -2.63 12.24 -2.54
N SER A 252 -1.79 13.28 -2.38
CA SER A 252 -0.33 13.11 -2.34
C SER A 252 0.15 12.27 -1.16
N LYS A 253 -0.68 12.15 -0.11
CA LYS A 253 -0.43 11.27 1.04
C LYS A 253 -0.52 9.78 0.66
N CYS A 254 -1.21 9.44 -0.43
CA CYS A 254 -1.48 8.07 -0.85
C CYS A 254 -0.47 7.50 -1.88
N TYR A 255 0.77 8.02 -1.91
CA TYR A 255 1.81 7.54 -2.83
C TYR A 255 2.44 6.20 -2.37
N GLY A 256 3.01 5.46 -3.33
CA GLY A 256 3.74 4.21 -3.07
C GLY A 256 2.89 2.95 -3.25
N PRO A 257 3.49 1.76 -3.02
CA PRO A 257 2.80 0.48 -3.17
C PRO A 257 1.66 0.33 -2.16
N THR A 258 0.63 -0.40 -2.58
CA THR A 258 -0.43 -0.87 -1.68
C THR A 258 0.03 -2.16 -1.02
N TRP A 259 -0.07 -2.22 0.30
CA TRP A 259 0.31 -3.37 1.12
C TRP A 259 -0.94 -4.05 1.64
N HIS A 260 -1.09 -5.32 1.31
CA HIS A 260 -2.01 -6.22 2.02
C HIS A 260 -1.35 -6.65 3.32
N PHE A 261 -2.10 -6.68 4.42
CA PHE A 261 -1.52 -6.84 5.75
C PHE A 261 -2.34 -7.75 6.67
N LEU A 262 -1.63 -8.50 7.51
CA LEU A 262 -2.16 -9.23 8.67
C LEU A 262 -1.35 -8.80 9.90
N VAL A 263 -1.99 -8.05 10.79
CA VAL A 263 -1.31 -7.40 11.93
C VAL A 263 -2.00 -7.64 13.27
N ASP A 264 -2.95 -8.58 13.32
CA ASP A 264 -3.74 -8.94 14.51
C ASP A 264 -3.05 -9.98 15.42
N GLY A 265 -1.76 -10.23 15.18
CA GLY A 265 -0.96 -11.22 15.92
C GLY A 265 -1.25 -12.69 15.56
N THR A 266 -2.16 -12.96 14.63
CA THR A 266 -2.41 -14.33 14.15
C THR A 266 -1.37 -14.77 13.13
N ALA A 267 -1.11 -16.08 13.06
CA ALA A 267 -0.16 -16.63 12.10
C ALA A 267 -0.73 -16.59 10.67
N ALA A 268 0.08 -16.16 9.70
CA ALA A 268 -0.30 -16.24 8.30
C ALA A 268 -0.32 -17.71 7.82
N PRO A 269 -1.27 -18.10 6.93
CA PRO A 269 -1.34 -19.46 6.42
C PRO A 269 -0.14 -19.80 5.53
N THR A 270 0.20 -21.07 5.42
CA THR A 270 1.30 -21.54 4.56
C THR A 270 1.13 -21.04 3.12
N GLY A 271 2.20 -20.49 2.53
CA GLY A 271 2.21 -20.00 1.15
C GLY A 271 1.62 -18.60 0.96
N TRP A 272 1.24 -17.88 2.02
CA TRP A 272 0.73 -16.50 1.96
C TRP A 272 1.64 -15.53 1.19
N ASN A 273 2.94 -15.81 1.14
CA ASN A 273 3.99 -15.04 0.47
C ASN A 273 4.24 -15.50 -0.99
N THR A 274 3.34 -16.29 -1.58
CA THR A 274 3.37 -16.73 -2.99
C THR A 274 2.21 -16.12 -3.77
N VAL A 275 2.33 -16.04 -5.10
CA VAL A 275 1.28 -15.49 -5.97
C VAL A 275 -0.04 -16.26 -5.80
N GLN A 276 0.03 -17.60 -5.75
CA GLN A 276 -1.15 -18.46 -5.61
C GLN A 276 -1.70 -18.52 -4.19
N GLY A 277 -0.84 -18.42 -3.16
CA GLY A 277 -1.25 -18.58 -1.76
C GLY A 277 -1.58 -17.28 -1.03
N ALA A 278 -1.31 -16.13 -1.62
CA ALA A 278 -1.62 -14.83 -1.03
C ALA A 278 -3.12 -14.63 -0.79
N GLN A 279 -3.46 -14.24 0.44
CA GLN A 279 -4.81 -14.14 0.96
C GLN A 279 -5.45 -12.78 0.66
N ASN A 280 -6.78 -12.70 0.62
CA ASN A 280 -7.51 -11.45 0.45
C ASN A 280 -7.56 -10.62 1.75
N TRP A 281 -6.39 -10.28 2.28
CA TRP A 281 -6.26 -9.40 3.44
C TRP A 281 -6.66 -7.97 3.09
N LEU A 282 -7.03 -7.21 4.13
CA LEU A 282 -7.16 -5.75 4.04
C LEU A 282 -5.86 -5.15 3.48
N SER A 283 -5.99 -4.02 2.80
CA SER A 283 -4.83 -3.35 2.22
C SER A 283 -4.88 -1.84 2.43
N SER A 284 -3.69 -1.24 2.58
CA SER A 284 -3.50 0.19 2.84
C SER A 284 -2.11 0.63 2.33
N LYS A 285 -1.82 1.93 2.42
CA LYS A 285 -0.46 2.45 2.22
C LYS A 285 0.33 2.35 3.52
N ALA A 286 1.66 2.23 3.43
CA ALA A 286 2.52 1.99 4.60
C ALA A 286 2.32 3.03 5.73
N GLY A 287 2.13 4.31 5.38
CA GLY A 287 1.88 5.37 6.37
C GLY A 287 0.49 5.36 7.03
N PHE A 288 -0.39 4.44 6.62
CA PHE A 288 -1.78 4.33 7.08
C PHE A 288 -2.11 2.91 7.57
N LEU A 289 -1.09 2.11 7.87
CA LEU A 289 -1.28 0.78 8.43
C LEU A 289 -1.72 0.89 9.90
N PRO A 290 -2.63 0.02 10.36
CA PRO A 290 -3.02 -0.01 11.77
C PRO A 290 -1.86 -0.51 12.65
N PRO A 291 -1.90 -0.23 13.97
CA PRO A 291 -0.97 -0.80 14.95
C PRO A 291 -0.87 -2.31 14.82
N THR A 292 0.29 -2.87 15.19
CA THR A 292 0.52 -4.31 15.20
C THR A 292 0.24 -4.88 16.57
N GLU A 293 -0.46 -6.02 16.62
CA GLU A 293 -0.67 -6.84 17.81
C GLU A 293 0.22 -8.09 17.77
N GLY A 294 0.60 -8.61 18.94
CA GLY A 294 1.39 -9.84 19.05
C GLY A 294 2.88 -9.67 18.72
N ILE A 295 3.50 -10.73 18.22
CA ILE A 295 4.94 -10.77 17.90
C ILE A 295 5.17 -10.53 16.40
N THR A 296 4.38 -11.18 15.55
CA THR A 296 4.61 -11.18 14.10
C THR A 296 3.51 -10.44 13.36
N SER A 297 3.92 -9.67 12.35
CA SER A 297 3.02 -9.06 11.37
C SER A 297 3.48 -9.37 9.95
N TYR A 298 2.53 -9.49 9.04
CA TYR A 298 2.76 -9.95 7.67
C TYR A 298 2.26 -8.92 6.67
N TYR A 299 3.06 -8.68 5.63
CA TYR A 299 2.75 -7.71 4.59
C TYR A 299 3.10 -8.27 3.23
N TYR A 300 2.28 -8.03 2.23
CA TYR A 300 2.67 -8.30 0.86
C TYR A 300 2.14 -7.24 -0.12
N THR A 301 2.82 -7.11 -1.24
CA THR A 301 2.36 -6.32 -2.38
C THR A 301 2.51 -7.13 -3.66
N ARG A 302 1.58 -6.92 -4.60
CA ARG A 302 1.61 -7.52 -5.94
C ARG A 302 2.17 -6.51 -6.93
N PHE A 303 3.00 -6.98 -7.85
CA PHE A 303 3.57 -6.15 -8.91
C PHE A 303 3.79 -6.95 -10.19
N ASN A 304 3.94 -6.25 -11.32
CA ASN A 304 4.24 -6.90 -12.59
C ASN A 304 5.76 -6.94 -12.83
N GLY A 305 6.30 -8.11 -13.15
CA GLY A 305 7.73 -8.31 -13.41
C GLY A 305 8.19 -7.74 -14.76
N ALA A 306 7.29 -7.48 -15.71
CA ALA A 306 7.65 -6.93 -17.02
C ALA A 306 8.38 -5.58 -16.92
N ASP A 307 7.99 -4.74 -15.96
CA ASP A 307 8.60 -3.44 -15.71
C ASP A 307 10.05 -3.56 -15.20
N ALA A 308 10.42 -4.72 -14.65
CA ALA A 308 11.76 -4.96 -14.10
C ALA A 308 12.75 -5.44 -15.17
N ASN A 309 12.29 -6.00 -16.30
CA ASN A 309 13.13 -6.73 -17.27
C ASN A 309 14.28 -5.92 -17.90
N SER A 310 14.21 -4.58 -17.89
CA SER A 310 15.29 -3.71 -18.38
C SER A 310 16.41 -3.45 -17.36
N TYR A 311 16.31 -4.01 -16.15
CA TYR A 311 17.21 -3.75 -15.03
C TYR A 311 18.01 -4.99 -14.66
N ALA A 312 19.23 -4.79 -14.16
CA ALA A 312 20.10 -5.88 -13.73
C ALA A 312 19.68 -6.40 -12.34
N LEU A 313 19.34 -5.48 -11.43
CA LEU A 313 18.97 -5.81 -10.06
C LEU A 313 17.66 -5.14 -9.65
N MET A 314 16.99 -5.81 -8.71
CA MET A 314 15.91 -5.27 -7.91
C MET A 314 16.43 -5.16 -6.46
N ASP A 315 16.60 -3.93 -5.97
CA ASP A 315 16.99 -3.64 -4.59
C ASP A 315 15.72 -3.54 -3.74
N VAL A 316 15.53 -4.54 -2.87
CA VAL A 316 14.40 -4.62 -1.94
C VAL A 316 14.77 -3.87 -0.67
N ILE A 317 14.03 -2.79 -0.40
CA ILE A 317 14.27 -1.89 0.73
C ILE A 317 13.18 -2.14 1.77
N MET A 318 13.59 -2.26 3.03
CA MET A 318 12.70 -2.46 4.15
C MET A 318 13.14 -1.65 5.37
N LYS A 319 12.17 -1.11 6.11
CA LYS A 319 12.40 -0.55 7.44
C LYS A 319 12.31 -1.65 8.48
N VAL A 320 13.36 -1.79 9.29
CA VAL A 320 13.44 -2.84 10.31
C VAL A 320 13.64 -2.20 11.66
N TYR A 321 12.67 -2.37 12.55
CA TYR A 321 12.80 -1.98 13.94
C TYR A 321 13.43 -3.09 14.79
N ALA A 322 13.10 -4.36 14.55
CA ALA A 322 13.62 -5.48 15.32
C ALA A 322 14.03 -6.64 14.41
N GLY A 323 13.14 -7.60 14.15
CA GLY A 323 13.37 -8.74 13.26
C GLY A 323 12.57 -8.62 11.97
N ALA A 324 13.13 -9.14 10.87
CA ALA A 324 12.44 -9.15 9.59
C ALA A 324 12.89 -10.31 8.70
N VAL A 325 11.96 -10.84 7.92
CA VAL A 325 12.22 -11.69 6.76
C VAL A 325 11.56 -11.09 5.54
N ALA A 326 12.31 -10.95 4.45
CA ALA A 326 11.78 -10.57 3.15
C ALA A 326 11.73 -11.78 2.23
N TYR A 327 10.64 -11.90 1.48
CA TYR A 327 10.38 -12.96 0.54
C TYR A 327 10.05 -12.40 -0.84
N LEU A 328 10.55 -13.06 -1.88
CA LEU A 328 10.15 -12.83 -3.26
C LEU A 328 9.59 -14.12 -3.84
N ASN A 329 8.32 -14.11 -4.22
CA ASN A 329 7.62 -15.29 -4.77
C ASN A 329 7.78 -16.55 -3.89
N GLY A 330 7.65 -16.38 -2.57
CA GLY A 330 7.80 -17.45 -1.57
C GLY A 330 9.23 -17.79 -1.19
N ARG A 331 10.25 -17.23 -1.84
CA ARG A 331 11.67 -17.49 -1.54
C ARG A 331 12.21 -16.44 -0.58
N GLU A 332 12.83 -16.86 0.50
CA GLU A 332 13.53 -15.95 1.42
C GLU A 332 14.72 -15.28 0.72
N ILE A 333 14.78 -13.94 0.76
CA ILE A 333 15.86 -13.13 0.16
C ILE A 333 16.69 -12.38 1.19
N ARG A 334 16.15 -12.17 2.40
CA ARG A 334 16.84 -11.54 3.52
C ARG A 334 16.18 -11.92 4.82
N ARG A 335 16.98 -12.30 5.81
CA ARG A 335 16.60 -12.41 7.22
C ARG A 335 17.50 -11.54 8.07
N VAL A 336 16.89 -10.86 9.05
CA VAL A 336 17.54 -9.87 9.92
C VAL A 336 17.11 -10.08 11.35
N ASN A 337 18.08 -10.16 12.26
CA ASN A 337 17.88 -10.30 13.71
C ASN A 337 16.89 -11.41 14.09
N LEU A 338 16.96 -12.54 13.40
CA LEU A 338 16.17 -13.73 13.66
C LEU A 338 17.10 -14.94 13.69
N PRO A 339 16.77 -16.00 14.45
CA PRO A 339 17.58 -17.20 14.51
C PRO A 339 17.70 -17.87 13.14
N GLU A 340 18.77 -18.64 12.94
CA GLU A 340 18.86 -19.58 11.82
C GLU A 340 17.87 -20.74 12.02
N GLY A 341 17.39 -21.33 10.92
CA GLY A 341 16.42 -22.42 10.93
C GLY A 341 14.97 -21.98 10.80
N GLU A 342 14.05 -22.88 11.16
CA GLU A 342 12.61 -22.63 11.11
C GLU A 342 12.22 -21.54 12.12
N ILE A 343 11.31 -20.66 11.70
CA ILE A 343 10.71 -19.62 12.53
C ILE A 343 9.18 -19.73 12.42
N ASP A 344 8.49 -19.17 13.40
CA ASP A 344 7.03 -19.08 13.43
C ASP A 344 6.56 -17.73 13.98
N ALA A 345 5.25 -17.53 14.02
CA ALA A 345 4.59 -16.31 14.50
C ALA A 345 4.90 -15.94 15.96
N THR A 346 5.56 -16.82 16.72
CA THR A 346 5.95 -16.61 18.11
C THR A 346 7.45 -16.34 18.29
N THR A 347 8.22 -16.43 17.21
CA THR A 347 9.68 -16.23 17.24
C THR A 347 10.00 -14.76 17.52
N LEU A 348 10.74 -14.49 18.59
CA LEU A 348 11.18 -13.13 18.93
C LEU A 348 12.41 -12.72 18.13
N ALA A 349 12.49 -11.43 17.78
CA ALA A 349 13.69 -10.84 17.24
C ALA A 349 14.85 -10.89 18.25
N THR A 350 16.06 -11.21 17.78
CA THR A 350 17.27 -11.33 18.61
C THR A 350 17.92 -10.00 18.95
N ALA A 351 17.53 -8.93 18.25
CA ALA A 351 18.06 -7.58 18.43
C ALA A 351 17.06 -6.52 17.92
N VAL A 352 17.24 -5.29 18.39
CA VAL A 352 16.51 -4.09 17.94
C VAL A 352 17.46 -3.19 17.14
N MET A 353 16.94 -2.60 16.07
CA MET A 353 17.59 -1.55 15.29
C MET A 353 16.88 -0.23 15.61
N GLU A 354 17.46 0.53 16.54
CA GLU A 354 16.97 1.85 16.93
C GLU A 354 16.79 2.76 15.71
N ASP A 355 15.84 3.69 15.77
CA ASP A 355 15.45 4.63 14.70
C ASP A 355 14.79 4.01 13.45
N ASN A 356 14.47 2.71 13.46
CA ASN A 356 13.77 2.02 12.37
C ASN A 356 14.45 2.25 10.99
N PRO A 357 15.74 1.91 10.86
CA PRO A 357 16.53 2.23 9.68
C PRO A 357 16.01 1.52 8.43
N GLU A 358 16.24 2.15 7.27
CA GLU A 358 16.10 1.50 5.98
C GLU A 358 17.36 0.67 5.69
N ILE A 359 17.14 -0.63 5.49
CA ILE A 359 18.14 -1.57 5.00
C ILE A 359 17.71 -2.08 3.63
N SER A 360 18.64 -2.64 2.85
CA SER A 360 18.27 -3.23 1.57
C SER A 360 19.06 -4.48 1.20
N THR A 361 18.45 -5.31 0.36
CA THR A 361 19.11 -6.44 -0.30
C THR A 361 18.81 -6.41 -1.78
N SER A 362 19.82 -6.63 -2.62
CA SER A 362 19.62 -6.79 -4.05
C SER A 362 19.37 -8.25 -4.42
N VAL A 363 18.40 -8.46 -5.30
CA VAL A 363 18.20 -9.71 -6.03
C VAL A 363 18.36 -9.44 -7.52
N ARG A 364 18.70 -10.48 -8.29
CA ARG A 364 18.70 -10.35 -9.75
C ARG A 364 17.28 -10.34 -10.27
N VAL A 365 17.03 -9.48 -11.26
CA VAL A 365 15.76 -9.44 -11.99
C VAL A 365 15.64 -10.68 -12.87
N ARG A 366 16.74 -10.99 -13.58
CA ARG A 366 16.89 -12.22 -14.36
C ARG A 366 17.42 -13.35 -13.46
N ASP A 367 17.49 -14.58 -13.95
CA ASP A 367 17.81 -15.80 -13.18
C ASP A 367 16.62 -16.44 -12.43
N GLY A 368 15.39 -16.26 -12.93
CA GLY A 368 14.22 -17.02 -12.45
C GLY A 368 13.74 -16.64 -11.05
N TRP A 369 14.07 -15.43 -10.58
CA TRP A 369 13.55 -14.83 -9.35
C TRP A 369 12.16 -14.22 -9.54
N LEU A 370 11.88 -13.70 -10.73
CA LEU A 370 10.60 -13.13 -11.11
C LEU A 370 9.84 -14.06 -12.06
N ASN A 371 8.53 -14.15 -11.86
CA ASN A 371 7.61 -14.77 -12.80
C ASN A 371 7.34 -13.81 -13.97
N GLU A 372 7.03 -14.36 -15.14
CA GLU A 372 6.41 -13.58 -16.22
C GLU A 372 5.01 -13.12 -15.75
N GLY A 373 4.79 -11.79 -15.74
CA GLY A 373 3.55 -11.21 -15.23
C GLY A 373 3.58 -10.96 -13.72
N GLU A 374 2.64 -11.53 -12.98
CA GLU A 374 2.42 -11.19 -11.57
C GLU A 374 3.47 -11.79 -10.63
N ASN A 375 3.94 -10.96 -9.72
CA ASN A 375 4.93 -11.27 -8.70
C ASN A 375 4.45 -10.77 -7.33
N ILE A 376 4.97 -11.36 -6.27
CA ILE A 376 4.71 -10.95 -4.90
C ILE A 376 6.01 -10.65 -4.15
N LEU A 377 6.07 -9.47 -3.54
CA LEU A 377 7.07 -9.11 -2.55
C LEU A 377 6.39 -9.11 -1.19
N ALA A 378 6.95 -9.87 -0.25
CA ALA A 378 6.35 -10.08 1.05
C ALA A 378 7.36 -9.87 2.18
N PHE A 379 6.86 -9.46 3.34
CA PHE A 379 7.64 -9.20 4.54
C PHE A 379 6.95 -9.79 5.76
N GLU A 380 7.73 -10.48 6.58
CA GLU A 380 7.35 -10.98 7.89
C GLU A 380 8.18 -10.24 8.93
N MET A 381 7.52 -9.44 9.76
CA MET A 381 8.18 -8.56 10.73
C MET A 381 7.96 -9.11 12.12
N HIS A 382 9.04 -9.23 12.91
CA HIS A 382 9.01 -9.78 14.27
C HIS A 382 9.41 -8.72 15.28
N SER A 383 8.60 -8.57 16.32
CA SER A 383 8.92 -7.80 17.51
C SER A 383 9.93 -8.54 18.40
N ASN A 384 10.63 -7.79 19.26
CA ASN A 384 11.48 -8.32 20.32
C ASN A 384 10.69 -8.62 21.61
N GLU A 385 9.39 -8.30 21.66
CA GLU A 385 8.48 -8.58 22.77
C GLU A 385 7.00 -8.62 22.35
N MET A 386 6.15 -9.28 23.15
CA MET A 386 4.72 -9.41 22.89
C MET A 386 3.92 -8.25 23.51
N ARG A 387 3.54 -7.27 22.70
CA ARG A 387 2.62 -6.16 23.06
C ARG A 387 2.18 -5.39 21.81
N GLU A 388 1.16 -4.55 21.96
CA GLU A 388 0.71 -3.64 20.88
C GLU A 388 1.76 -2.57 20.61
N HIS A 389 1.99 -2.29 19.32
CA HIS A 389 3.00 -1.35 18.86
C HIS A 389 2.54 -0.48 17.69
N PRO A 390 3.03 0.77 17.58
CA PRO A 390 2.92 1.53 16.35
C PRO A 390 3.50 0.73 15.18
N ASN A 391 2.83 0.81 14.04
CA ASN A 391 3.29 0.10 12.85
C ASN A 391 4.52 0.80 12.27
N HIS A 392 5.66 0.12 12.31
CA HIS A 392 6.94 0.61 11.79
C HIS A 392 7.23 0.14 10.37
N PHE A 393 6.31 -0.61 9.76
CA PHE A 393 6.54 -1.21 8.46
C PHE A 393 6.71 -0.16 7.35
N GLY A 394 7.70 -0.39 6.50
CA GLY A 394 7.88 0.31 5.25
C GLY A 394 8.63 -0.60 4.29
N GLY A 395 8.06 -0.84 3.11
CA GLY A 395 8.68 -1.62 2.05
C GLY A 395 8.68 -0.84 0.73
N SER A 396 9.76 -0.97 -0.04
CA SER A 396 9.82 -0.43 -1.40
C SER A 396 10.81 -1.21 -2.28
N ILE A 397 10.73 -0.97 -3.58
CA ILE A 397 11.62 -1.55 -4.58
C ILE A 397 12.35 -0.40 -5.28
N ARG A 398 13.65 -0.59 -5.51
CA ARG A 398 14.46 0.25 -6.40
C ARG A 398 15.13 -0.62 -7.45
N TYR A 399 14.86 -0.36 -8.73
CA TYR A 399 15.52 -1.06 -9.82
C TYR A 399 16.87 -0.42 -10.16
N ILE A 400 17.86 -1.25 -10.48
CA ILE A 400 19.24 -0.84 -10.81
C ILE A 400 19.57 -1.30 -12.22
N ALA A 401 19.90 -0.35 -13.09
CA ALA A 401 20.20 -0.61 -14.50
C ALA A 401 21.54 -1.34 -14.69
N SER A 402 21.65 -2.10 -15.77
CA SER A 402 22.93 -2.67 -16.21
C SER A 402 23.98 -1.57 -16.44
N GLY A 403 25.23 -1.81 -16.06
CA GLY A 403 26.35 -0.86 -16.10
C GLY A 403 26.36 0.18 -14.98
N THR A 404 25.46 0.11 -14.00
CA THR A 404 25.42 1.07 -12.89
C THR A 404 26.66 0.96 -12.01
N ASN A 405 27.29 2.11 -11.71
CA ASN A 405 28.32 2.20 -10.67
C ASN A 405 27.69 2.02 -9.29
N LEU A 406 28.25 1.10 -8.50
CA LEU A 406 27.77 0.71 -7.19
C LEU A 406 28.61 1.29 -6.04
N ILE A 407 29.63 2.09 -6.30
CA ILE A 407 30.31 2.87 -5.25
C ILE A 407 29.41 4.06 -4.87
N THR A 408 28.34 3.76 -4.12
CA THR A 408 27.34 4.72 -3.63
C THR A 408 26.94 4.38 -2.20
N ASP A 409 26.46 5.38 -1.45
CA ASP A 409 25.87 5.21 -0.11
C ASP A 409 26.71 4.37 0.87
N GLY A 410 28.03 4.58 0.83
CA GLY A 410 29.01 3.79 1.59
C GLY A 410 30.20 4.60 2.05
N THR A 411 31.17 3.90 2.59
CA THR A 411 32.46 4.45 3.03
C THR A 411 33.58 3.61 2.44
N GLY A 412 34.52 4.28 1.77
CA GLY A 412 35.74 3.69 1.25
C GLY A 412 36.90 3.84 2.24
N THR A 413 37.61 2.76 2.53
CA THR A 413 38.81 2.76 3.38
C THR A 413 39.97 2.05 2.67
N THR A 414 41.20 2.38 3.05
CA THR A 414 42.39 1.63 2.62
C THR A 414 43.27 1.30 3.81
N VAL A 415 44.02 0.21 3.71
CA VAL A 415 45.17 -0.05 4.57
C VAL A 415 46.43 0.07 3.72
N PRO A 416 47.42 0.89 4.10
CA PRO A 416 47.32 1.92 5.13
C PRO A 416 46.35 3.04 4.73
N LEU A 417 45.75 3.69 5.72
CA LEU A 417 44.92 4.88 5.52
C LEU A 417 45.82 6.06 5.15
N LYS A 418 45.43 6.84 4.12
CA LYS A 418 46.16 8.06 3.73
C LYS A 418 45.20 9.24 3.59
N PRO A 419 45.36 10.34 4.34
CA PRO A 419 44.62 11.57 4.10
C PRO A 419 45.25 12.45 3.00
N GLY A 420 44.51 13.46 2.53
CA GLY A 420 45.03 14.51 1.65
C GLY A 420 44.68 14.35 0.17
N LYS A 421 45.39 15.07 -0.71
CA LYS A 421 45.08 15.21 -2.14
C LYS A 421 45.37 13.96 -2.99
N GLU A 422 46.14 13.02 -2.44
CA GLU A 422 46.41 11.72 -3.05
C GLU A 422 46.15 10.58 -2.05
N GLY A 423 45.06 10.71 -1.29
CA GLY A 423 44.68 9.85 -0.18
C GLY A 423 43.62 8.81 -0.54
N THR A 424 43.12 8.13 0.49
CA THR A 424 42.14 7.05 0.41
C THR A 424 40.87 7.47 -0.32
N ALA A 425 40.39 8.69 -0.08
CA ALA A 425 39.16 9.19 -0.69
C ALA A 425 39.22 9.23 -2.22
N GLN A 426 40.40 9.54 -2.80
CA GLN A 426 40.57 9.62 -4.26
C GLN A 426 40.36 8.27 -4.94
N LEU A 427 40.60 7.15 -4.25
CA LEU A 427 40.39 5.83 -4.83
C LEU A 427 38.91 5.51 -5.12
N PHE A 428 37.99 6.19 -4.42
CA PHE A 428 36.55 5.93 -4.48
C PHE A 428 35.75 7.14 -5.00
N ASP A 429 36.41 8.20 -5.49
CA ASP A 429 35.74 9.42 -5.95
C ASP A 429 35.24 9.36 -7.41
N GLY A 430 35.55 8.27 -8.11
CA GLY A 430 35.17 8.03 -9.50
C GLY A 430 35.97 8.82 -10.55
N LYS A 431 36.99 9.60 -10.15
CA LYS A 431 37.75 10.49 -11.04
C LYS A 431 39.06 9.85 -11.47
N VAL A 432 39.29 9.83 -12.79
CA VAL A 432 40.53 9.27 -13.37
C VAL A 432 41.77 10.17 -13.20
N ASP A 433 41.55 11.44 -12.85
CA ASP A 433 42.61 12.44 -12.72
C ASP A 433 43.17 12.57 -11.30
N THR A 434 42.49 11.98 -10.32
CA THR A 434 42.95 11.86 -8.93
C THR A 434 43.51 10.45 -8.68
N LYS A 435 44.26 10.27 -7.58
CA LYS A 435 44.85 8.97 -7.25
C LYS A 435 45.06 8.80 -5.76
N LEU A 436 45.03 7.56 -5.29
CA LEU A 436 45.71 7.17 -4.06
C LEU A 436 47.19 6.92 -4.38
N CYS A 437 48.10 7.43 -3.54
CA CYS A 437 49.54 7.15 -3.64
C CYS A 437 50.15 6.89 -2.26
N VAL A 438 50.48 5.65 -1.91
CA VAL A 438 51.03 5.31 -0.59
C VAL A 438 52.55 5.17 -0.68
N GLY A 439 53.28 5.95 0.12
CA GLY A 439 54.75 5.98 0.11
C GLY A 439 55.44 4.90 0.95
N LYS A 440 56.76 4.68 0.70
CA LYS A 440 57.74 3.85 1.45
C LYS A 440 57.17 2.63 2.19
N GLY A 441 57.18 1.48 1.51
CA GLY A 441 56.74 0.17 2.04
C GLY A 441 55.30 -0.16 1.66
N GLY A 442 54.59 0.81 1.09
CA GLY A 442 53.18 0.74 0.73
C GLY A 442 52.81 -0.19 -0.42
N LYS A 443 53.70 -1.01 -0.97
CA LYS A 443 53.28 -2.13 -1.85
C LYS A 443 52.79 -3.34 -1.06
N VAL A 444 53.31 -3.53 0.15
CA VAL A 444 52.97 -4.72 0.94
C VAL A 444 51.68 -4.43 1.71
N ASN A 445 50.70 -5.33 1.60
CA ASN A 445 49.44 -5.29 2.33
C ASN A 445 48.53 -4.08 2.03
N VAL A 446 48.47 -3.63 0.78
CA VAL A 446 47.46 -2.62 0.41
C VAL A 446 46.11 -3.31 0.28
N THR A 447 45.16 -2.86 1.08
CA THR A 447 43.76 -3.20 0.88
C THR A 447 42.95 -1.96 0.55
N ALA A 448 41.91 -2.14 -0.26
CA ALA A 448 40.90 -1.13 -0.53
C ALA A 448 39.53 -1.73 -0.30
N THR A 449 38.76 -1.16 0.61
CA THR A 449 37.50 -1.71 1.09
C THR A 449 36.39 -0.70 0.90
N TRP A 450 35.29 -1.12 0.29
CA TRP A 450 34.03 -0.38 0.24
C TRP A 450 33.00 -1.07 1.14
N THR A 451 32.42 -0.31 2.08
CA THR A 451 31.38 -0.78 2.99
C THR A 451 30.12 0.06 2.78
N TYR A 452 29.01 -0.56 2.41
CA TYR A 452 27.73 0.13 2.30
C TYR A 452 27.17 0.48 3.68
N LYS A 453 26.47 1.63 3.78
CA LYS A 453 25.80 2.05 5.03
C LYS A 453 24.54 1.22 5.29
N SER A 454 24.07 1.25 6.54
CA SER A 454 22.79 0.68 6.97
C SER A 454 22.58 -0.78 6.58
N ASP A 455 23.64 -1.60 6.59
CA ASP A 455 23.61 -3.00 6.16
C ASP A 455 22.95 -3.22 4.78
N ARG A 456 23.08 -2.24 3.87
CA ARG A 456 22.72 -2.41 2.46
C ARG A 456 23.61 -3.50 1.86
N ARG A 457 23.00 -4.48 1.20
CA ARG A 457 23.69 -5.61 0.55
C ARG A 457 23.38 -5.63 -0.94
N VAL A 458 24.42 -5.51 -1.76
CA VAL A 458 24.28 -5.38 -3.21
C VAL A 458 25.06 -6.47 -3.91
N ILE A 459 24.53 -6.98 -5.02
CA ILE A 459 25.25 -7.91 -5.91
C ILE A 459 26.16 -7.09 -6.84
N VAL A 460 27.47 -7.30 -6.74
CA VAL A 460 28.46 -6.82 -7.70
C VAL A 460 28.88 -8.02 -8.54
N ASN A 461 28.76 -7.93 -9.86
CA ASN A 461 29.23 -8.97 -10.79
C ASN A 461 30.24 -8.45 -11.81
N ASN A 462 30.65 -7.20 -11.70
CA ASN A 462 31.78 -6.64 -12.42
C ASN A 462 32.53 -5.68 -11.50
N TYR A 463 33.84 -5.77 -11.53
CA TYR A 463 34.71 -4.86 -10.78
C TYR A 463 35.83 -4.36 -11.69
N GLY A 464 36.56 -3.34 -11.26
CA GLY A 464 37.67 -2.84 -12.07
C GLY A 464 38.65 -1.94 -11.34
N LEU A 465 39.75 -1.65 -12.03
CA LEU A 465 40.85 -0.82 -11.55
C LEU A 465 41.25 0.15 -12.67
N THR A 466 41.63 1.37 -12.29
CA THR A 466 42.18 2.35 -13.25
C THR A 466 43.58 2.77 -12.82
N SER A 467 44.55 2.61 -13.72
CA SER A 467 45.93 3.04 -13.47
C SER A 467 46.03 4.56 -13.28
N ALA A 468 47.00 5.02 -12.50
CA ALA A 468 47.32 6.43 -12.38
C ALA A 468 48.20 6.92 -13.55
N ASN A 469 48.78 8.12 -13.41
CA ASN A 469 49.30 8.91 -14.53
C ASN A 469 50.82 8.84 -14.78
N ASP A 470 51.65 8.44 -13.82
CA ASP A 470 53.10 8.74 -13.85
C ASP A 470 54.05 7.54 -13.69
N CYS A 471 53.82 6.64 -12.73
CA CYS A 471 54.76 5.55 -12.38
C CYS A 471 54.12 4.17 -12.46
N ASN A 472 54.20 3.52 -13.63
CA ASN A 472 53.48 2.27 -13.85
C ASN A 472 53.90 1.14 -12.90
N ASN A 473 55.17 1.11 -12.52
CA ASN A 473 55.73 0.13 -11.58
C ASN A 473 55.12 0.21 -10.16
N ARG A 474 54.27 1.19 -9.86
CA ARG A 474 53.54 1.34 -8.59
C ARG A 474 52.11 0.77 -8.64
N HIS A 475 51.60 0.41 -9.81
CA HIS A 475 50.28 -0.20 -9.95
C HIS A 475 50.33 -1.70 -9.60
N PRO A 476 49.23 -2.25 -9.05
CA PRO A 476 49.11 -3.68 -8.84
C PRO A 476 49.06 -4.42 -10.17
N SER A 477 49.65 -5.61 -10.21
CA SER A 477 49.45 -6.62 -11.27
C SER A 477 48.77 -7.88 -10.77
N GLY A 478 48.48 -7.98 -9.48
CA GLY A 478 47.71 -9.08 -8.92
C GLY A 478 47.07 -8.74 -7.59
N TRP A 479 45.87 -9.28 -7.39
CA TRP A 479 45.01 -9.03 -6.25
C TRP A 479 44.00 -10.16 -6.07
N GLU A 480 43.45 -10.24 -4.86
CA GLU A 480 42.21 -10.98 -4.58
C GLU A 480 41.07 -9.98 -4.47
N PHE A 481 39.94 -10.29 -5.08
CA PHE A 481 38.69 -9.55 -4.90
C PHE A 481 37.76 -10.39 -4.02
N VAL A 482 37.42 -9.87 -2.84
CA VAL A 482 36.71 -10.60 -1.80
C VAL A 482 35.50 -9.81 -1.31
N ALA A 483 34.51 -10.49 -0.73
CA ALA A 483 33.33 -9.84 -0.19
C ALA A 483 32.88 -10.45 1.15
N SER A 484 32.20 -9.64 1.97
CA SER A 484 31.76 -10.04 3.31
C SER A 484 30.47 -9.33 3.73
N ASN A 485 29.76 -9.95 4.67
CA ASN A 485 28.56 -9.41 5.32
C ASN A 485 28.74 -9.18 6.83
N ASP A 486 29.85 -9.62 7.42
CA ASP A 486 30.15 -9.53 8.85
C ASP A 486 31.55 -8.92 9.13
N GLY A 487 32.35 -8.67 8.09
CA GLY A 487 33.72 -8.19 8.17
C GLY A 487 34.73 -9.22 8.70
N LYS A 488 34.29 -10.46 8.97
CA LYS A 488 35.09 -11.53 9.58
C LYS A 488 35.26 -12.70 8.64
N THR A 489 34.17 -13.11 8.00
CA THR A 489 34.11 -14.19 7.03
C THR A 489 34.12 -13.58 5.63
N TRP A 490 35.04 -14.01 4.80
CA TRP A 490 35.26 -13.42 3.48
C TRP A 490 35.14 -14.50 2.40
N ASP A 491 34.27 -14.24 1.43
CA ASP A 491 34.14 -15.05 0.23
C ASP A 491 35.10 -14.50 -0.84
N VAL A 492 35.91 -15.37 -1.43
CA VAL A 492 36.79 -15.01 -2.55
C VAL A 492 35.98 -15.03 -3.83
N LEU A 493 35.84 -13.87 -4.48
CA LEU A 493 35.07 -13.72 -5.70
C LEU A 493 35.94 -13.77 -6.96
N ASP A 494 37.20 -13.33 -6.89
CA ASP A 494 38.16 -13.44 -7.99
C ASP A 494 39.62 -13.38 -7.48
N VAL A 495 40.54 -13.96 -8.23
CA VAL A 495 41.99 -13.87 -8.00
C VAL A 495 42.69 -13.60 -9.33
N ARG A 496 43.45 -12.50 -9.38
CA ARG A 496 44.19 -12.08 -10.58
C ARG A 496 45.67 -11.95 -10.31
N SER A 497 46.49 -12.28 -11.30
CA SER A 497 47.95 -12.09 -11.31
C SER A 497 48.40 -11.86 -12.76
N GLY A 498 49.51 -11.14 -12.96
CA GLY A 498 50.01 -10.82 -14.30
C GLY A 498 49.18 -9.78 -15.07
N GLU A 499 48.32 -9.03 -14.40
CA GLU A 499 47.50 -7.99 -15.01
C GLU A 499 48.28 -6.69 -15.20
N PHE A 500 48.76 -6.44 -16.41
CA PHE A 500 49.60 -5.27 -16.69
C PHE A 500 48.83 -4.10 -17.31
N PHE A 501 49.15 -2.88 -16.90
CA PHE A 501 48.71 -1.66 -17.55
C PHE A 501 49.74 -1.21 -18.57
N THR A 502 49.29 -0.88 -19.77
CA THR A 502 50.12 -0.47 -20.91
C THR A 502 50.11 1.04 -21.16
N ALA A 503 49.16 1.75 -20.57
CA ALA A 503 49.03 3.20 -20.66
C ALA A 503 48.63 3.82 -19.29
N PRO A 504 48.99 5.10 -19.05
CA PRO A 504 48.47 5.84 -17.92
C PRO A 504 46.94 5.97 -18.03
N ARG A 505 46.24 6.00 -16.90
CA ARG A 505 44.77 6.16 -16.85
C ARG A 505 43.99 5.08 -17.61
N GLN A 506 44.61 3.92 -17.78
CA GLN A 506 43.97 2.76 -18.40
C GLN A 506 43.03 2.10 -17.40
N GLU A 507 41.78 1.97 -17.79
CA GLU A 507 40.77 1.21 -17.06
C GLU A 507 40.78 -0.24 -17.51
N LYS A 508 40.69 -1.16 -16.55
CA LYS A 508 40.46 -2.59 -16.78
C LYS A 508 39.32 -3.05 -15.88
N THR A 509 38.36 -3.74 -16.47
CA THR A 509 37.21 -4.34 -15.76
C THR A 509 37.22 -5.85 -15.92
N PHE A 510 36.62 -6.54 -14.94
CA PHE A 510 36.62 -7.99 -14.82
C PHE A 510 35.24 -8.42 -14.37
N ASP A 511 34.68 -9.38 -15.09
CA ASP A 511 33.39 -9.97 -14.74
C ASP A 511 33.59 -11.16 -13.82
N ILE A 512 32.65 -11.32 -12.89
CA ILE A 512 32.67 -12.38 -11.88
C ILE A 512 31.29 -13.02 -11.80
N GLU A 513 31.27 -14.34 -11.58
CA GLU A 513 30.04 -15.08 -11.31
C GLU A 513 29.64 -14.89 -9.84
N ASN A 514 29.00 -13.77 -9.54
CA ASN A 514 28.43 -13.50 -8.22
C ASN A 514 26.93 -13.24 -8.30
N SER A 515 26.16 -14.05 -7.57
CA SER A 515 24.72 -13.91 -7.38
C SER A 515 24.34 -13.57 -5.93
N LYS A 516 25.32 -13.48 -5.03
CA LYS A 516 25.11 -13.20 -3.60
C LYS A 516 25.30 -11.70 -3.31
N PRO A 517 24.36 -11.06 -2.60
CA PRO A 517 24.51 -9.67 -2.20
C PRO A 517 25.43 -9.55 -0.97
N TYR A 518 26.35 -8.58 -1.00
CA TYR A 518 27.28 -8.30 0.09
C TYR A 518 27.25 -6.83 0.54
N ASN A 519 27.51 -6.60 1.83
CA ASN A 519 27.68 -5.27 2.41
C ASN A 519 29.11 -4.71 2.23
N ILE A 520 30.10 -5.59 2.12
CA ILE A 520 31.51 -5.21 2.05
C ILE A 520 32.17 -5.86 0.84
N TYR A 521 32.87 -5.06 0.04
CA TYR A 521 33.74 -5.52 -1.06
C TYR A 521 35.16 -5.01 -0.84
N GLN A 522 36.16 -5.87 -1.04
CA GLN A 522 37.55 -5.54 -0.76
C GLN A 522 38.51 -6.08 -1.83
N TYR A 523 39.51 -5.27 -2.13
CA TYR A 523 40.66 -5.61 -2.96
C TYR A 523 41.87 -5.87 -2.06
N ASN A 524 42.50 -7.03 -2.18
CA ASN A 524 43.75 -7.36 -1.50
C ASN A 524 44.89 -7.38 -2.52
N PHE A 525 45.68 -6.31 -2.62
CA PHE A 525 46.74 -6.22 -3.62
C PHE A 525 48.01 -6.92 -3.12
N TYR A 526 48.55 -7.86 -3.91
CA TYR A 526 49.69 -8.68 -3.50
C TYR A 526 50.82 -8.76 -4.56
N GLU A 527 50.58 -8.38 -5.81
CA GLU A 527 51.61 -8.41 -6.87
C GLU A 527 51.76 -7.05 -7.56
N PHE A 528 53.00 -6.65 -7.88
CA PHE A 528 53.36 -5.33 -8.41
C PHE A 528 54.48 -5.42 -9.46
N LYS A 529 54.23 -6.17 -10.53
CA LYS A 529 55.21 -6.48 -11.60
C LYS A 529 55.03 -5.64 -12.87
N ASN A 530 54.21 -4.58 -12.83
CA ASN A 530 54.00 -3.69 -13.97
C ASN A 530 55.34 -3.12 -14.51
N PRO A 531 55.63 -3.24 -15.82
CA PRO A 531 56.80 -2.61 -16.42
C PRO A 531 56.63 -1.09 -16.46
N ALA A 532 57.73 -0.32 -16.57
CA ALA A 532 57.62 1.13 -16.78
C ALA A 532 56.86 1.44 -18.08
N PHE A 533 56.13 2.56 -18.12
CA PHE A 533 55.50 3.01 -19.37
C PHE A 533 56.55 3.31 -20.45
N SER A 534 56.18 3.09 -21.71
CA SER A 534 57.03 3.32 -22.88
C SER A 534 57.43 4.79 -23.08
N SER A 535 56.71 5.74 -22.48
CA SER A 535 57.02 7.17 -22.45
C SER A 535 58.24 7.54 -21.58
N GLY A 536 58.90 6.56 -20.95
CA GLY A 536 60.08 6.73 -20.11
C GLY A 536 59.74 6.73 -18.62
N ALA A 537 60.66 6.23 -17.79
CA ALA A 537 60.50 6.27 -16.34
C ALA A 537 60.64 7.71 -15.84
N ASN A 538 59.59 8.26 -15.21
CA ASN A 538 59.68 9.55 -14.53
C ASN A 538 60.80 9.45 -13.46
N PRO A 539 61.77 10.40 -13.36
CA PRO A 539 62.99 10.26 -12.54
C PRO A 539 62.81 10.03 -11.03
N GLY A 540 61.58 9.89 -10.53
CA GLY A 540 61.25 9.56 -9.13
C GLY A 540 60.44 8.27 -8.95
N CYS A 541 60.24 7.45 -9.99
CA CYS A 541 59.44 6.23 -9.90
C CYS A 541 60.16 5.09 -9.16
N THR A 542 60.08 5.12 -7.83
CA THR A 542 60.61 4.02 -6.99
C THR A 542 59.67 2.81 -7.00
N THR A 543 60.22 1.64 -6.67
CA THR A 543 59.45 0.40 -6.52
C THR A 543 58.83 0.22 -5.14
N LYS A 544 58.91 1.23 -4.25
CA LYS A 544 58.47 1.10 -2.84
C LYS A 544 57.07 1.65 -2.56
N ASP A 545 56.46 2.29 -3.55
CA ASP A 545 55.20 3.00 -3.40
C ASP A 545 54.09 2.25 -4.15
N PHE A 546 52.85 2.41 -3.68
CA PHE A 546 51.63 1.98 -4.36
C PHE A 546 50.91 3.19 -4.92
N GLN A 547 50.29 3.04 -6.09
CA GLN A 547 49.29 4.01 -6.50
C GLN A 547 48.19 3.35 -7.32
N LEU A 548 47.03 4.00 -7.34
CA LEU A 548 45.91 3.65 -8.20
C LEU A 548 44.98 4.86 -8.33
N SER A 549 44.36 5.05 -9.49
CA SER A 549 43.46 6.19 -9.69
C SER A 549 42.12 5.95 -9.02
N LYS A 550 41.37 4.93 -9.46
CA LYS A 550 40.10 4.52 -8.88
C LYS A 550 39.91 3.01 -8.89
N VAL A 551 39.04 2.52 -8.02
CA VAL A 551 38.41 1.19 -8.11
C VAL A 551 36.99 1.34 -8.67
N ILE A 552 36.43 0.26 -9.18
CA ILE A 552 35.10 0.22 -9.80
C ILE A 552 34.32 -0.96 -9.23
N LEU A 553 33.09 -0.73 -8.82
CA LEU A 553 32.12 -1.79 -8.53
C LEU A 553 30.92 -1.52 -9.42
N SER A 554 30.48 -2.51 -10.20
CA SER A 554 29.32 -2.35 -11.06
C SER A 554 28.53 -3.64 -11.19
N VAL A 555 27.36 -3.52 -11.80
CA VAL A 555 26.53 -4.68 -12.13
C VAL A 555 26.16 -4.65 -13.59
N TYR A 556 26.25 -5.80 -14.25
CA TYR A 556 25.74 -6.01 -15.60
C TYR A 556 24.68 -7.09 -15.61
N ASP A 557 23.71 -6.87 -16.46
CA ASP A 557 22.68 -7.82 -16.83
C ASP A 557 23.25 -8.81 -17.85
N ARG A 558 24.06 -9.77 -17.39
CA ARG A 558 24.51 -10.87 -18.25
C ARG A 558 23.56 -12.05 -18.08
N VAL A 559 22.74 -12.27 -19.10
CA VAL A 559 22.37 -13.63 -19.49
C VAL A 559 23.69 -14.27 -19.94
N TYR A 560 24.04 -15.45 -19.47
CA TYR A 560 25.15 -16.20 -20.07
C TYR A 560 24.92 -16.27 -21.58
N SER A 561 25.64 -15.47 -22.39
CA SER A 561 25.93 -15.95 -23.74
C SER A 561 26.92 -17.07 -23.49
N THR A 562 26.48 -18.28 -23.81
CA THR A 562 27.37 -19.34 -24.19
C THR A 562 28.11 -18.88 -25.43
N ASP A 563 29.11 -18.01 -25.25
CA ASP A 563 30.31 -17.99 -26.09
C ASP A 563 31.33 -18.94 -25.44
N ALA A 564 30.86 -20.12 -25.04
CA ALA A 564 31.51 -21.30 -25.57
C ALA A 564 31.19 -21.27 -27.07
N THR A 565 32.23 -21.13 -27.89
CA THR A 565 32.18 -21.54 -29.29
C THR A 565 31.49 -22.90 -29.40
N GLU A 566 30.19 -22.93 -29.70
CA GLU A 566 29.50 -24.01 -30.39
C GLU A 566 28.05 -23.59 -30.72
N GLU A 567 27.67 -23.84 -31.97
CA GLU A 567 26.37 -23.55 -32.58
C GLU A 567 25.20 -24.17 -31.79
N LEU A 568 24.17 -23.37 -31.50
CA LEU A 568 22.79 -23.51 -32.02
C LEU A 568 21.85 -22.43 -31.48
#